data_AF-A0A9E0Y125-F1
#
_entry.id   AF-A0A9E0Y125-F1
#
_cell.length_a   1.000
_cell.length_b   1.000
_cell.length_c   1.000
_cell.angle_alpha   90.00
_cell.angle_beta   90.00
_cell.angle_gamma   90.00
#
_symmetry.space_group_name_H-M   'P 1'
#
loop_
_entity.id
_entity.type
_entity.pdbx_description
1 polymer ?
#
loop_
_entity_poly.entity_id
_entity_poly.type
_entity_poly.pdbx_seq_one_letter_code
_entity_poly.pdbx_strand_id
1 'polypeptide(L)'
;MIRSRRILMAATVGVAAIAGAQAPFDLDPSFEAYFQNGGIGSIVPLADGDVLVSGNMTFSNQLQPGGRTMRLNPDGNQDLGFVVSGVGGGKLVPWTDRYYVGVGQGVQRIWPDGITDDSFPILEFDPYIHLLQGGDYHV
;
A
#
# COMPACT_ATOMS: atom_id res chain seq x y z
N MET A 1 -36.91 68.28 4.56
CA MET A 1 -35.78 67.40 4.95
C MET A 1 -36.24 66.68 6.20
N ILE A 2 -36.65 65.40 6.17
CA ILE A 2 -35.84 64.19 6.34
C ILE A 2 -36.68 63.00 5.85
N ARG A 3 -36.04 62.05 5.14
CA ARG A 3 -36.66 60.92 4.41
C ARG A 3 -37.01 59.75 5.33
N SER A 4 -38.16 59.13 5.09
CA SER A 4 -38.55 57.85 5.66
C SER A 4 -37.72 56.70 5.08
N ARG A 5 -37.36 55.72 5.90
CA ARG A 5 -36.84 54.43 5.43
C ARG A 5 -37.61 53.31 6.12
N ARG A 6 -38.47 52.63 5.35
CA ARG A 6 -39.01 51.32 5.70
C ARG A 6 -37.92 50.29 5.44
N ILE A 7 -37.57 49.49 6.42
CA ILE A 7 -36.67 48.34 6.25
C ILE A 7 -37.56 47.10 6.17
N LEU A 8 -37.60 46.45 5.01
CA LEU A 8 -38.14 45.10 4.85
C LEU A 8 -37.20 44.11 5.54
N MET A 9 -37.71 43.26 6.44
CA MET A 9 -37.03 42.02 6.79
C MET A 9 -37.44 40.95 5.77
N ALA A 10 -36.47 40.49 4.96
CA ALA A 10 -36.61 39.25 4.22
C ALA A 10 -35.94 38.15 5.06
N ALA A 11 -36.73 37.18 5.50
CA ALA A 11 -36.21 35.98 6.14
C ALA A 11 -35.71 35.03 5.04
N THR A 12 -34.40 34.93 4.88
CA THR A 12 -33.81 33.87 4.05
C THR A 12 -33.65 32.63 4.91
N VAL A 13 -34.44 31.59 4.64
CA VAL A 13 -34.20 30.25 5.19
C VAL A 13 -32.95 29.71 4.51
N GLY A 14 -31.80 29.89 5.15
CA GLY A 14 -30.59 29.16 4.79
C GLY A 14 -30.74 27.72 5.28
N VAL A 15 -31.26 26.84 4.43
CA VAL A 15 -31.03 25.40 4.61
C VAL A 15 -29.51 25.22 4.49
N ALA A 16 -28.84 24.94 5.61
CA ALA A 16 -27.48 24.44 5.56
C ALA A 16 -27.54 23.07 4.89
N ALA A 17 -27.19 23.01 3.59
CA ALA A 17 -26.89 21.75 2.95
C ALA A 17 -25.64 21.19 3.63
N ILE A 18 -25.82 20.36 4.66
CA ILE A 18 -24.78 19.45 5.11
C ILE A 18 -24.76 18.26 4.14
N ALA A 19 -24.50 18.55 2.88
CA ALA A 19 -24.09 17.57 1.89
C ALA A 19 -22.62 17.88 1.62
N GLY A 20 -21.78 17.69 2.64
CA GLY A 20 -20.36 17.49 2.39
C GLY A 20 -20.29 16.29 1.47
N ALA A 21 -19.88 16.53 0.23
CA ALA A 21 -19.74 15.50 -0.78
C ALA A 21 -19.04 14.29 -0.14
N GLN A 22 -19.72 13.14 -0.11
CA GLN A 22 -18.99 11.89 -0.11
C GLN A 22 -18.00 12.03 -1.28
N ALA A 23 -16.70 11.90 -1.00
CA ALA A 23 -15.73 11.69 -2.07
C ALA A 23 -16.32 10.65 -3.02
N PRO A 24 -16.19 10.80 -4.35
CA PRO A 24 -16.78 9.82 -5.26
C PRO A 24 -16.26 8.45 -4.85
N PHE A 25 -17.16 7.58 -4.40
CA PHE A 25 -16.90 6.16 -4.18
C PHE A 25 -16.91 5.41 -5.52
N ASP A 26 -16.69 6.14 -6.61
CA ASP A 26 -16.65 5.60 -7.95
C ASP A 26 -15.34 4.82 -8.10
N LEU A 27 -15.44 3.68 -8.78
CA LEU A 27 -14.29 2.89 -9.18
C LEU A 27 -13.34 3.75 -10.02
N ASP A 28 -12.04 3.65 -9.80
CA ASP A 28 -11.03 4.19 -10.70
C ASP A 28 -10.79 3.20 -11.86
N PRO A 29 -11.30 3.46 -13.07
CA PRO A 29 -11.09 2.57 -14.20
C PRO A 29 -9.70 2.72 -14.81
N SER A 30 -8.92 3.74 -14.43
CA SER A 30 -7.58 3.98 -14.98
C SER A 30 -6.49 3.17 -14.27
N PHE A 31 -6.82 2.52 -13.14
CA PHE A 31 -5.94 1.56 -12.49
C PHE A 31 -6.04 0.18 -13.18
N GLU A 32 -5.07 -0.14 -14.03
CA GLU A 32 -5.08 -1.32 -14.89
C GLU A 32 -3.93 -2.30 -14.54
N ALA A 33 -4.05 -3.00 -13.40
CA ALA A 33 -3.06 -3.99 -13.00
C ALA A 33 -3.29 -5.37 -13.65
N TYR A 34 -2.29 -5.90 -14.36
CA TYR A 34 -2.38 -7.18 -15.08
C TYR A 34 -1.43 -8.26 -14.54
N PHE A 35 -2.00 -9.26 -13.87
CA PHE A 35 -1.29 -10.44 -13.39
C PHE A 35 -1.61 -11.66 -14.25
N GLN A 36 -0.58 -12.39 -14.68
CA GLN A 36 -0.72 -13.61 -15.49
C GLN A 36 -1.13 -14.82 -14.66
N ASN A 37 -0.58 -14.95 -13.46
CA ASN A 37 -0.82 -16.10 -12.59
C ASN A 37 -0.51 -15.74 -11.14
N GLY A 38 -1.07 -16.51 -10.20
CA GLY A 38 -0.75 -16.43 -8.78
C GLY A 38 -1.78 -15.74 -7.91
N GLY A 39 -1.39 -15.36 -6.70
CA GLY A 39 -2.24 -14.74 -5.70
C GLY A 39 -1.52 -13.64 -4.93
N ILE A 40 -2.21 -12.51 -4.75
CA ILE A 40 -1.76 -11.39 -3.92
C ILE A 40 -2.17 -11.66 -2.48
N GLY A 41 -1.20 -11.73 -1.58
CA GLY A 41 -1.42 -11.92 -0.15
C GLY A 41 -1.54 -10.61 0.63
N SER A 42 -1.01 -9.50 0.08
CA SER A 42 -1.04 -8.19 0.72
C SER A 42 -0.95 -7.07 -0.29
N ILE A 43 -1.66 -5.97 -0.01
CA ILE A 43 -1.68 -4.74 -0.80
C ILE A 43 -1.55 -3.57 0.18
N VAL A 44 -0.62 -2.65 -0.07
CA VAL A 44 -0.39 -1.47 0.76
C VAL A 44 -0.29 -0.24 -0.14
N PRO A 45 -1.28 0.67 -0.10
CA PRO A 45 -1.17 1.98 -0.73
C PRO A 45 -0.04 2.80 -0.09
N LEU A 46 0.74 3.47 -0.92
CA LEU A 46 1.81 4.39 -0.51
C LEU A 46 1.33 5.84 -0.59
N ALA A 47 2.08 6.75 0.04
CA ALA A 47 1.68 8.16 0.17
C ALA A 47 1.72 8.94 -1.15
N ASP A 48 2.50 8.47 -2.13
CA ASP A 48 2.65 9.02 -3.48
C ASP A 48 1.59 8.50 -4.47
N GLY A 49 0.73 7.57 -4.04
CA GLY A 49 -0.29 6.92 -4.88
C GLY A 49 0.17 5.60 -5.49
N ASP A 50 1.44 5.23 -5.34
CA ASP A 50 1.92 3.90 -5.69
C ASP A 50 1.31 2.85 -4.76
N VAL A 51 1.39 1.58 -5.16
CA VAL A 51 0.87 0.46 -4.40
C VAL A 51 1.93 -0.62 -4.28
N LEU A 52 2.31 -0.96 -3.04
CA LEU A 52 3.16 -2.11 -2.77
C LEU A 52 2.29 -3.37 -2.69
N VAL A 53 2.63 -4.40 -3.47
CA VAL A 53 1.92 -5.68 -3.49
C VAL A 53 2.88 -6.82 -3.18
N SER A 54 2.41 -7.80 -2.41
CA SER A 54 3.18 -8.98 -2.02
C SER A 54 2.33 -10.23 -2.15
N GLY A 55 2.92 -11.31 -2.66
CA GLY A 55 2.22 -12.54 -3.03
C GLY A 55 3.06 -13.42 -3.94
N ASN A 56 2.54 -14.58 -4.29
CA ASN A 56 3.16 -15.43 -5.30
C ASN A 56 2.50 -15.10 -6.63
N MET A 57 3.04 -14.14 -7.38
CA MET A 57 2.41 -13.57 -8.57
C MET A 57 3.41 -13.42 -9.74
N THR A 58 2.89 -13.52 -10.97
CA THR A 58 3.67 -13.30 -12.21
C THR A 58 3.01 -12.18 -13.02
N PHE A 59 3.78 -11.16 -13.42
CA PHE A 59 3.27 -10.06 -14.25
C PHE A 59 3.24 -10.43 -15.73
N SER A 60 2.34 -9.80 -16.48
CA SER A 60 2.06 -10.18 -17.86
C SER A 60 3.18 -9.92 -18.87
N ASN A 61 4.16 -9.10 -18.51
CA ASN A 61 5.26 -8.66 -19.37
C ASN A 61 6.64 -9.18 -18.92
N GLN A 62 6.72 -10.02 -17.88
CA GLN A 62 8.00 -10.52 -17.37
C GLN A 62 8.21 -12.02 -17.66
N LEU A 63 9.37 -12.35 -18.25
CA LEU A 63 9.81 -13.72 -18.53
C LEU A 63 10.30 -14.47 -17.28
N GLN A 64 10.47 -13.78 -16.14
CA GLN A 64 10.98 -14.38 -14.91
C GLN A 64 9.88 -14.40 -13.83
N PRO A 65 9.41 -15.58 -13.38
CA PRO A 65 8.63 -15.70 -12.17
C PRO A 65 9.57 -15.43 -10.99
N GLY A 66 9.47 -14.29 -10.30
CA GLY A 66 10.46 -14.00 -9.27
C GLY A 66 10.11 -12.95 -8.22
N GLY A 67 9.24 -11.99 -8.54
CA GLY A 67 8.85 -10.97 -7.57
C GLY A 67 7.83 -11.50 -6.57
N ARG A 68 8.28 -11.79 -5.35
CA ARG A 68 7.38 -12.04 -4.20
C ARG A 68 6.79 -10.75 -3.63
N THR A 69 7.45 -9.63 -3.90
CA THR A 69 7.01 -8.28 -3.61
C THR A 69 7.35 -7.39 -4.82
N MET A 70 6.47 -6.44 -5.14
CA MET A 70 6.66 -5.46 -6.20
C MET A 70 5.87 -4.19 -5.91
N ARG A 71 6.17 -3.10 -6.63
CA ARG A 71 5.41 -1.86 -6.59
C ARG A 71 4.70 -1.61 -7.92
N LEU A 72 3.48 -1.09 -7.85
CA LEU A 72 2.70 -0.61 -8.98
C LEU A 72 2.62 0.90 -8.88
N ASN A 73 2.68 1.57 -10.04
CA ASN A 73 2.42 3.00 -10.15
C ASN A 73 0.92 3.29 -9.92
N PRO A 74 0.49 4.56 -9.82
CA PRO A 74 -0.91 4.91 -9.56
C PRO A 74 -1.87 4.50 -10.68
N ASP A 75 -1.35 4.17 -11.87
CA ASP A 75 -2.11 3.63 -13.01
C ASP A 75 -2.21 2.09 -12.99
N GLY A 76 -1.68 1.43 -11.97
CA GLY A 76 -1.66 -0.03 -11.83
C GLY A 76 -0.58 -0.75 -12.63
N ASN A 77 0.20 -0.04 -13.45
CA ASN A 77 1.33 -0.64 -14.17
C ASN A 77 2.49 -0.92 -13.22
N GLN A 78 3.29 -1.93 -13.53
CA GLN A 78 4.49 -2.27 -12.76
C GLN A 78 5.49 -1.10 -12.73
N ASP A 79 5.96 -0.75 -11.53
CA ASP A 79 7.11 0.13 -11.36
C ASP A 79 8.40 -0.64 -11.65
N LEU A 80 9.05 -0.30 -12.76
CA LEU A 80 10.30 -0.92 -13.19
C LEU A 80 11.53 -0.43 -12.40
N GLY A 81 11.39 0.63 -11.59
CA GLY A 81 12.41 1.12 -10.68
C GLY A 81 12.46 0.36 -9.35
N PHE A 82 11.43 -0.44 -9.04
CA PHE A 82 11.40 -1.25 -7.84
C PHE A 82 12.45 -2.37 -7.88
N VAL A 83 13.23 -2.49 -6.80
CA VAL A 83 14.23 -3.54 -6.65
C VAL A 83 13.55 -4.83 -6.25
N VAL A 84 13.36 -5.72 -7.22
CA VAL A 84 12.74 -7.03 -6.99
C VAL A 84 13.64 -7.89 -6.10
N SER A 85 13.17 -8.14 -4.88
CA SER A 85 13.81 -9.03 -3.92
C SER A 85 13.00 -10.33 -3.78
N GLY A 86 13.68 -11.46 -3.55
CA GLY A 86 13.05 -12.78 -3.41
C GLY A 86 12.30 -13.00 -2.07
N VAL A 87 11.99 -11.92 -1.37
CA VAL A 87 11.42 -11.88 -0.01
C VAL A 87 9.96 -11.41 -0.03
N GLY A 88 9.21 -11.73 1.02
CA GLY A 88 7.76 -11.51 1.07
C GLY A 88 7.00 -12.68 0.48
N GLY A 89 5.97 -12.38 -0.32
CA GLY A 89 5.09 -13.39 -0.91
C GLY A 89 3.85 -13.68 -0.05
N GLY A 90 3.64 -12.89 0.99
CA GLY A 90 2.52 -12.96 1.92
C GLY A 90 2.18 -11.60 2.50
N LYS A 91 1.87 -11.56 3.80
CA LYS A 91 1.52 -10.32 4.53
C LYS A 91 2.68 -9.31 4.51
N LEU A 92 2.38 -8.06 4.15
CA LEU A 92 3.23 -6.90 4.43
C LEU A 92 2.77 -6.29 5.75
N VAL A 93 3.67 -6.12 6.70
CA VAL A 93 3.36 -5.42 7.96
C VAL A 93 4.10 -4.08 8.00
N PRO A 94 3.39 -2.94 7.94
CA PRO A 94 4.01 -1.63 8.02
C PRO A 94 4.80 -1.46 9.32
N TRP A 95 6.00 -0.90 9.21
CA TRP A 95 6.84 -0.54 10.34
C TRP A 95 7.63 0.73 10.03
N THR A 96 7.20 1.86 10.60
CA THR A 96 7.78 3.18 10.34
C THR A 96 7.82 3.50 8.83
N ASP A 97 8.99 3.42 8.22
CA ASP A 97 9.32 3.73 6.83
C ASP A 97 9.60 2.47 5.99
N ARG A 98 9.36 1.29 6.57
CA ARG A 98 9.68 -0.04 6.02
C ARG A 98 8.52 -1.00 6.23
N TYR A 99 8.70 -2.24 5.76
CA TYR A 99 7.74 -3.32 5.92
C TYR A 99 8.43 -4.58 6.40
N TYR A 100 7.85 -5.26 7.40
CA TYR A 100 8.19 -6.63 7.70
C TYR A 100 7.61 -7.57 6.63
N VAL A 101 8.43 -8.51 6.20
CA VAL A 101 8.12 -9.54 5.20
C VAL A 101 8.65 -10.89 5.64
N GLY A 102 7.95 -11.96 5.25
CA GLY A 102 8.42 -13.33 5.48
C GLY A 102 9.57 -13.72 4.53
N VAL A 103 10.55 -14.45 5.04
CA VAL A 103 11.65 -15.04 4.26
C VAL A 103 11.93 -16.44 4.79
N GLY A 104 11.46 -17.47 4.08
CA GLY A 104 11.59 -18.85 4.56
C GLY A 104 10.88 -19.05 5.89
N GLN A 105 11.63 -19.38 6.95
CA GLN A 105 11.14 -19.50 8.34
C GLN A 105 11.38 -18.23 9.18
N GLY A 106 11.91 -17.16 8.57
CA GLY A 106 12.26 -15.92 9.25
C GLY A 106 11.44 -14.72 8.77
N VAL A 107 11.78 -13.57 9.36
CA VAL A 107 11.27 -12.25 8.97
C VAL A 107 12.45 -11.39 8.57
N GLN A 108 12.23 -10.54 7.57
CA GLN A 108 13.13 -9.48 7.17
C GLN A 108 12.37 -8.16 7.06
N ARG A 109 13.08 -7.03 7.03
CA ARG A 109 12.51 -5.74 6.68
C ARG A 109 12.91 -5.35 5.26
N ILE A 110 11.98 -4.73 4.54
CA ILE A 110 12.24 -4.10 3.23
C ILE A 110 11.84 -2.64 3.25
N TRP A 111 12.55 -1.87 2.44
CA TRP A 111 12.19 -0.50 2.08
C TRP A 111 11.07 -0.52 1.02
N PRO A 112 10.31 0.58 0.85
CA PRO A 112 9.26 0.68 -0.16
C PRO A 112 9.78 0.59 -1.62
N ASP A 113 11.08 0.81 -1.83
CA ASP A 113 11.76 0.63 -3.11
C ASP A 113 12.19 -0.82 -3.37
N GLY A 114 11.93 -1.74 -2.42
CA GLY A 114 12.20 -3.17 -2.53
C GLY A 114 13.56 -3.61 -2.04
N ILE A 115 14.42 -2.67 -1.66
CA ILE A 115 15.74 -2.96 -1.07
C ILE A 115 15.52 -3.62 0.30
N THR A 116 16.31 -4.64 0.61
CA THR A 116 16.31 -5.25 1.93
C THR A 116 17.03 -4.37 2.95
N ASP A 117 16.49 -4.27 4.15
CA ASP A 117 17.11 -3.52 5.25
C ASP A 117 18.18 -4.36 5.95
N ASP A 118 19.44 -4.13 5.60
CA ASP A 118 20.59 -4.86 6.17
C ASP A 118 20.79 -4.60 7.67
N SER A 119 20.19 -3.55 8.25
CA SER A 119 20.20 -3.32 9.70
C SER A 119 19.27 -4.29 10.45
N PHE A 120 18.46 -5.07 9.71
CA PHE A 120 17.63 -6.15 10.21
C PHE A 120 17.91 -7.41 9.39
N PRO A 121 19.05 -8.07 9.64
CA PRO A 121 19.36 -9.30 8.94
C PRO A 121 18.31 -10.37 9.26
N ILE A 122 18.20 -11.37 8.38
CA ILE A 122 17.32 -12.52 8.58
C ILE A 122 17.63 -13.12 9.95
N LEU A 123 16.60 -13.24 10.80
CA LEU A 123 16.73 -13.68 12.19
C LEU A 123 17.33 -15.10 12.34
N GLU A 124 17.49 -15.86 11.25
CA GLU A 124 18.21 -17.14 11.20
C GLU A 124 19.67 -17.02 11.63
N PHE A 125 20.27 -15.84 11.43
CA PHE A 125 21.64 -15.53 11.80
C PHE A 125 21.75 -14.79 13.13
N ASP A 126 20.61 -14.52 13.79
CA ASP A 126 20.63 -13.90 15.12
C ASP A 126 21.03 -14.95 16.16
N PRO A 127 22.10 -14.72 16.95
CA PRO A 127 22.60 -15.70 17.92
C PRO A 127 21.62 -16.00 19.05
N TYR A 128 20.53 -15.23 19.18
CA TYR A 128 19.52 -15.38 20.21
C TYR A 128 18.17 -15.89 19.69
N ILE A 129 18.01 -16.07 18.36
CA ILE A 129 16.78 -16.58 17.76
C ILE A 129 17.08 -17.89 17.00
N HIS A 130 16.42 -18.97 17.41
CA HIS A 130 16.51 -20.27 16.73
C HIS A 130 15.20 -20.59 16.00
N LEU A 131 15.24 -20.62 14.67
CA LEU A 131 14.06 -20.72 13.81
C LEU A 131 13.42 -22.13 13.73
N LEU A 132 13.93 -23.12 14.47
CA LEU A 132 13.43 -24.49 14.46
C LEU A 132 12.17 -24.70 15.31
N GLN A 133 11.61 -23.66 15.93
CA GLN A 133 10.45 -23.79 16.80
C GLN A 133 9.10 -23.65 16.06
N GLY A 134 9.10 -23.28 14.77
CA GLY A 134 7.87 -23.22 13.96
C GLY A 134 6.80 -22.28 14.52
N GLY A 135 7.20 -21.23 15.23
CA GLY A 135 6.30 -20.23 15.82
C GLY A 135 6.05 -19.04 14.89
N ASP A 136 4.88 -18.42 15.04
CA ASP A 136 4.55 -17.18 14.35
C ASP A 136 5.30 -15.99 14.97
N TYR A 137 5.86 -15.11 14.13
CA TYR A 137 6.38 -13.82 14.59
C TYR A 137 5.24 -12.85 14.76
N HIS A 138 5.11 -12.26 15.95
CA HIS A 138 4.25 -11.11 16.15
C HIS A 138 5.03 -9.86 15.77
N VAL A 139 4.81 -9.39 14.54
CA VAL A 139 5.32 -8.13 13.99
C VAL A 139 4.16 -7.21 13.62
#